data_AF-A0A543L9X0-F1
#
_entry.id   AF-A0A543L9X0-F1
#
_cell.length_a   1.000
_cell.length_b   1.000
_cell.length_c   1.000
_cell.angle_alpha   90.00
_cell.angle_beta   90.00
_cell.angle_gamma   90.00
#
_symmetry.space_group_name_H-M   'P 1'
#
loop_
_entity.id
_entity.type
_entity.pdbx_description
1 polymer ?
#
loop_
_entity_poly.entity_id
_entity_poly.type
_entity_poly.pdbx_seq_one_letter_code
_entity_poly.pdbx_strand_id
1 'polypeptide(L)'
;MKPIKPLGCRAARSGGRTRRSPAALLVLAAWLLWLALPLHAAPAPWYYWRSKVDGARVCAQTSPGPGWERDSPPYEGPGCQPRTKVIVVRMR
;
A
#
# COMPACT_ATOMS: atom_id res chain seq x y z
N MET A 1 23.79 -61.12 26.82
CA MET A 1 22.55 -60.33 26.55
C MET A 1 22.64 -59.01 27.31
N LYS A 2 22.66 -57.86 26.61
CA LYS A 2 22.67 -56.53 27.24
C LYS A 2 21.23 -55.97 27.26
N PRO A 3 20.73 -55.43 28.38
CA PRO A 3 19.46 -54.73 28.36
C PRO A 3 19.66 -53.30 27.83
N ILE A 4 18.89 -52.96 26.80
CA ILE A 4 18.78 -51.60 26.26
C ILE A 4 17.75 -50.88 27.14
N LYS A 5 18.17 -49.83 27.85
CA LYS A 5 17.28 -49.01 28.68
C LYS A 5 16.75 -47.85 27.83
N PRO A 6 15.43 -47.65 27.71
CA PRO A 6 14.90 -46.55 26.91
C PRO A 6 15.10 -45.23 27.65
N LEU A 7 15.76 -44.28 27.00
CA LEU A 7 15.76 -42.87 27.40
C LEU A 7 14.38 -42.30 27.09
N GLY A 8 13.52 -42.27 28.11
CA GLY A 8 12.22 -41.63 28.04
C GLY A 8 12.37 -40.12 27.81
N CYS A 9 11.75 -39.62 26.74
CA CYS A 9 11.53 -38.18 26.53
C CYS A 9 10.67 -37.64 27.68
N ARG A 10 11.26 -36.84 28.58
CA ARG A 10 10.48 -35.97 29.46
C ARG A 10 10.00 -34.77 28.64
N ALA A 11 8.74 -34.81 28.24
CA ALA A 11 8.03 -33.61 27.81
C ALA A 11 7.91 -32.66 29.01
N ALA A 12 8.72 -31.60 29.03
CA ALA A 12 8.56 -30.50 29.97
C ALA A 12 7.27 -29.75 29.61
N ARG A 13 6.21 -29.93 30.41
CA ARG A 13 5.01 -29.08 30.33
C ARG A 13 5.38 -27.69 30.83
N SER A 14 5.48 -26.73 29.92
CA SER A 14 5.55 -25.31 30.26
C SER A 14 4.17 -24.82 30.72
N GLY A 15 3.86 -25.03 31.98
CA GLY A 15 2.71 -24.44 32.66
C GLY A 15 2.94 -22.94 32.94
N GLY A 16 2.95 -22.12 31.88
CA GLY A 16 3.00 -20.67 31.98
C GLY A 16 1.61 -20.12 32.26
N ARG A 17 1.28 -19.91 33.54
CA ARG A 17 0.11 -19.15 33.98
C ARG A 17 0.24 -17.72 33.46
N THR A 18 -0.42 -17.41 32.34
CA THR A 18 -0.42 -16.09 31.70
C THR A 18 -1.12 -15.07 32.59
N ARG A 19 -0.35 -14.43 33.48
CA ARG A 19 -0.73 -13.14 34.07
C ARG A 19 -0.90 -12.18 32.90
N ARG A 20 -2.14 -11.74 32.63
CA ARG A 20 -2.41 -10.66 31.67
C ARG A 20 -1.79 -9.38 32.25
N SER A 21 -0.53 -9.12 31.90
CA SER A 21 0.17 -7.90 32.32
C SER A 21 -0.46 -6.71 31.60
N PRO A 22 -0.89 -5.65 32.31
CA PRO A 22 -1.47 -4.45 31.68
C PRO A 22 -0.47 -3.79 30.71
N ALA A 23 0.82 -3.92 30.97
CA ALA A 23 1.88 -3.48 30.07
C ALA A 23 1.84 -4.18 28.69
N ALA A 24 1.47 -5.46 28.64
CA ALA A 24 1.35 -6.17 27.36
C ALA A 24 0.17 -5.65 26.53
N LEU A 25 -0.93 -5.28 27.20
CA LEU A 25 -2.09 -4.65 26.56
C LEU A 25 -1.75 -3.24 26.03
N LEU A 26 -0.98 -2.45 26.80
CA LEU A 26 -0.54 -1.12 26.37
C LEU A 26 0.43 -1.18 25.18
N VAL A 27 1.36 -2.12 25.18
CA VAL A 27 2.28 -2.34 24.05
C VAL A 27 1.52 -2.77 22.80
N LEU A 28 0.54 -3.68 22.94
CA LEU A 28 -0.30 -4.11 21.82
C LEU A 28 -1.13 -2.94 21.26
N ALA A 29 -1.74 -2.13 22.15
CA ALA A 29 -2.54 -0.97 21.77
C ALA A 29 -1.70 0.10 21.06
N ALA A 30 -0.49 0.36 21.54
CA ALA A 30 0.45 1.28 20.89
C ALA A 30 0.86 0.80 19.50
N TRP A 31 1.11 -0.51 19.34
CA TRP A 31 1.40 -1.13 18.04
C TRP A 31 0.23 -1.02 17.06
N LEU A 32 -1.00 -1.30 17.52
CA LEU A 32 -2.21 -1.15 16.72
C LEU A 32 -2.43 0.30 16.27
N LEU A 33 -2.17 1.27 17.15
CA LEU A 33 -2.28 2.69 16.83
C LEU A 33 -1.22 3.11 15.80
N TRP A 34 -0.01 2.57 15.89
CA TRP A 34 1.06 2.78 14.91
C TRP A 34 0.74 2.23 13.52
N LEU A 35 0.05 1.08 13.45
CA LEU A 35 -0.40 0.49 12.19
C LEU A 35 -1.56 1.27 11.54
N ALA A 36 -2.29 2.07 12.33
CA ALA A 36 -3.45 2.82 11.88
C ALA A 36 -3.13 4.20 11.30
N LEU A 37 -1.85 4.59 11.20
CA LEU A 37 -1.50 5.88 10.59
C LEU A 37 -1.94 5.91 9.11
N PRO A 38 -2.72 6.91 8.69
CA PRO A 38 -3.17 7.02 7.31
C PRO A 38 -1.99 7.33 6.40
N LEU A 39 -1.70 6.43 5.46
CA LEU A 39 -0.81 6.73 4.36
C LEU A 39 -1.53 7.68 3.39
N HIS A 40 -1.06 8.93 3.33
CA HIS A 40 -1.50 9.87 2.30
C HIS A 40 -0.92 9.43 0.95
N ALA A 41 -1.65 8.60 0.22
CA ALA A 41 -1.35 8.31 -1.17
C ALA A 41 -1.84 9.51 -2.02
N ALA A 42 -0.89 10.22 -2.64
CA ALA A 42 -1.25 11.19 -3.67
C ALA A 42 -1.97 10.45 -4.82
N PRO A 43 -2.97 11.07 -5.47
CA PRO A 43 -3.61 10.48 -6.63
C PRO A 43 -2.58 10.20 -7.72
N ALA A 44 -2.59 8.99 -8.26
CA ALA A 44 -1.58 8.57 -9.23
C ALA A 44 -1.66 9.43 -10.50
N PRO A 45 -0.55 10.00 -10.99
CA PRO A 45 -0.57 10.93 -12.11
C PRO A 45 -0.82 10.21 -13.44
N TRP A 46 -1.71 10.76 -14.26
CA TRP A 46 -2.02 10.27 -15.61
C TRP A 46 -1.43 11.18 -16.67
N TYR A 47 -0.99 10.61 -17.80
CA TYR A 47 -0.39 11.37 -18.90
C TYR A 47 -1.01 10.97 -20.24
N TYR A 48 -1.05 11.92 -21.17
CA TYR A 48 -1.20 11.59 -22.57
C TYR A 48 0.13 11.12 -23.13
N TRP A 49 0.06 9.97 -23.80
CA TRP A 49 1.13 9.39 -24.57
C TRP A 49 0.78 9.51 -26.04
N ARG A 50 1.77 9.88 -26.85
CA ARG A 50 1.65 9.96 -28.31
C ARG A 50 2.55 8.91 -28.95
N SER A 51 1.98 8.13 -29.88
CA SER A 51 2.74 7.19 -30.70
C SER A 51 3.60 7.98 -31.68
N LYS A 52 4.91 7.69 -31.71
CA LYS A 52 5.85 8.25 -32.69
C LYS A 52 5.64 7.68 -34.09
N VAL A 53 4.99 6.51 -34.19
CA VAL A 53 4.78 5.80 -35.46
C VAL A 53 3.51 6.30 -36.15
N ASP A 54 2.39 6.33 -35.41
CA ASP A 54 1.06 6.59 -35.99
C ASP A 54 0.46 7.93 -35.56
N GLY A 55 1.10 8.63 -34.62
CA GLY A 55 0.56 9.86 -34.04
C GLY A 55 -0.63 9.67 -33.10
N ALA A 56 -1.08 8.42 -32.88
CA ALA A 56 -2.18 8.07 -31.99
C ALA A 56 -1.93 8.56 -30.56
N ARG A 57 -2.98 9.00 -29.87
CA ARG A 57 -2.90 9.54 -28.51
C ARG A 57 -3.69 8.67 -27.54
N VAL A 58 -3.07 8.26 -26.44
CA VAL A 58 -3.71 7.44 -25.40
C VAL A 58 -3.46 8.02 -24.02
N CYS A 59 -4.41 7.85 -23.10
CA CYS A 59 -4.23 8.24 -21.71
C CYS A 59 -3.80 7.03 -20.88
N ALA A 60 -2.65 7.13 -20.22
CA ALA A 60 -2.12 6.07 -19.36
C ALA A 60 -1.22 6.63 -18.26
N GLN A 61 -1.16 5.91 -17.15
CA GLN A 61 -0.28 6.25 -16.01
C GLN A 61 1.20 6.05 -16.36
N THR A 62 1.50 5.00 -17.13
CA THR A 62 2.85 4.64 -17.61
C THR A 62 2.88 4.56 -19.12
N SER A 63 4.08 4.58 -19.72
CA SER A 63 4.25 4.45 -21.17
C SER A 63 3.65 3.13 -21.68
N PRO A 64 2.82 3.14 -22.74
CA PRO A 64 2.27 1.91 -23.32
C PRO A 64 3.33 0.96 -23.89
N GLY A 65 4.49 1.49 -24.28
CA GLY A 65 5.60 0.71 -24.81
C GLY A 65 6.69 1.58 -25.47
N PRO A 66 7.68 0.96 -26.12
CA PRO A 66 8.65 1.67 -26.94
C PRO A 66 7.97 2.44 -28.07
N GLY A 67 8.48 3.63 -28.40
CA GLY A 67 7.89 4.46 -29.45
C GLY A 67 6.73 5.34 -28.98
N TRP A 68 6.40 5.37 -27.69
CA TRP A 68 5.49 6.35 -27.12
C TRP A 68 6.26 7.48 -26.44
N GLU A 69 5.84 8.72 -26.63
CA GLU A 69 6.35 9.88 -25.91
C GLU A 69 5.28 10.56 -25.08
N ARG A 70 5.70 11.22 -23.99
CA ARG A 70 4.80 11.97 -23.13
C ARG A 70 4.46 13.31 -23.77
N ASP A 71 3.19 13.54 -24.03
CA ASP A 71 2.66 14.69 -24.77
C ASP A 71 2.00 15.74 -23.86
N SER A 72 1.81 15.44 -22.57
CA SER A 72 1.09 16.33 -21.64
C SER A 72 1.71 16.41 -20.24
N PRO A 73 1.35 17.45 -19.46
CA PRO A 73 1.56 17.46 -18.01
C PRO A 73 0.75 16.37 -17.29
N PRO A 74 1.03 16.12 -15.99
CA PRO A 74 0.28 15.15 -15.18
C PRO A 74 -1.16 15.61 -14.91
N TYR A 75 -2.09 14.69 -15.13
CA TYR A 75 -3.49 14.78 -14.73
C TYR A 75 -3.73 14.03 -13.43
N GLU A 76 -4.72 14.45 -12.67
CA GLU A 76 -4.98 13.96 -11.32
C GLU A 76 -5.95 12.76 -11.29
N GLY A 77 -6.61 12.48 -12.41
CA GLY A 77 -7.65 11.46 -12.51
C GLY A 77 -7.47 10.53 -13.71
N PRO A 78 -8.11 9.35 -13.67
CA PRO A 78 -8.12 8.41 -14.78
C PRO A 78 -8.75 9.04 -16.03
N GLY A 79 -8.26 8.63 -17.20
CA GLY A 79 -8.76 9.18 -18.47
C GLY A 79 -8.32 10.62 -18.74
N CYS A 80 -7.31 11.14 -18.03
CA CYS A 80 -6.71 12.44 -18.30
C CYS A 80 -7.76 13.57 -18.25
N GLN A 81 -8.67 13.45 -17.29
CA GLN A 81 -9.77 14.39 -17.12
C GLN A 81 -9.26 15.78 -16.73
N PRO A 82 -9.83 16.86 -17.30
CA PRO A 82 -9.50 18.22 -16.89
C PRO A 82 -9.83 18.44 -15.41
N ARG A 83 -9.06 19.29 -14.73
CA ARG A 83 -9.41 19.74 -13.39
C ARG A 83 -10.72 20.53 -13.47
N THR A 84 -11.78 20.04 -12.84
CA THR A 84 -13.01 20.81 -12.68
C THR A 84 -12.71 21.99 -11.75
N LYS A 85 -12.48 23.18 -12.31
CA LYS A 85 -12.33 24.40 -11.52
C LYS A 85 -13.71 24.84 -11.05
N VAL A 86 -13.95 24.79 -9.74
CA VAL A 86 -15.13 25.40 -9.13
C VAL A 86 -14.88 26.91 -9.07
N ILE A 87 -15.55 27.67 -9.94
CA ILE A 87 -15.49 29.13 -9.91
C ILE A 87 -16.58 29.60 -8.95
N VAL A 88 -16.17 30.11 -7.78
CA VAL A 88 -17.11 30.76 -6.85
C VAL A 88 -17.34 32.19 -7.36
N VAL A 89 -18.42 32.38 -8.11
CA VAL A 89 -18.86 33.72 -8.53
C VAL A 89 -19.58 34.37 -7.36
N ARG A 90 -18.97 35.38 -6.75
CA ARG A 90 -19.65 36.20 -5.74
C ARG A 90 -20.50 37.26 -6.43
N MET A 91 -21.82 37.11 -6.39
CA MET A 91 -22.75 38.15 -6.81
C MET A 91 -22.71 39.31 -5.80
N ARG A 92 -22.60 40.54 -6.29
CA ARG A 92 -22.77 41.78 -5.51
C ARG A 92 -24.17 42.33 -5.75
#